data_AF-A0A653EDZ1-F1
#
_entry.id   AF-A0A653EDZ1-F1
#
_cell.length_a   1.000
_cell.length_b   1.000
_cell.length_c   1.000
_cell.angle_alpha   90.00
_cell.angle_beta   90.00
_cell.angle_gamma   90.00
#
_symmetry.space_group_name_H-M   'P 1'
#
loop_
_entity.id
_entity.type
_entity.pdbx_description
1 polymer ?
#
loop_
_entity_poly.entity_id
_entity_poly.type
_entity_poly.pdbx_seq_one_letter_code
_entity_poly.pdbx_strand_id
1 'polypeptide(L)'
;MARVRRGSDLLFSPTAPPATSAQFALAGLRLLVGLIWLYNVVWKLPPDFGERSNSGLYHFTHLAIEHPVFKPFSWLVEHLVLPNFTAFGWAVLFAESALAVLLLTGTAVRLAALIGIGQSLAIGLSVAESPGEWPWSYAMLVGIHVVLLLAPSTRYAAVDALRAATSSSVARSTARRLLAGWGIVLGLIGLIGVWRNPGGGQSANVGVRPLEFSLGDYNLRGAVLLVAIAVAMLAAAKVGSRLLVIAAAVVAAVAAVSIYLQVGRAGVWLGGTNTTAAVFICAAVVSVTTGFGIGRTKGA
;
A
#
# COMPACT_ATOMS: atom_id res chain seq x y z
N MET A 1 29.36 19.09 25.28
CA MET A 1 28.59 17.99 25.91
C MET A 1 27.13 18.14 25.55
N ALA A 2 26.53 17.20 24.81
CA ALA A 2 25.12 17.25 24.45
C ALA A 2 24.26 16.92 25.69
N ARG A 3 23.51 17.90 26.19
CA ARG A 3 22.62 17.75 27.33
C ARG A 3 21.48 16.82 26.92
N VAL A 4 21.45 15.60 27.44
CA VAL A 4 20.32 14.68 27.28
C VAL A 4 19.09 15.37 27.87
N ARG A 5 18.14 15.78 27.02
CA ARG A 5 16.87 16.38 27.48
C ARG A 5 16.10 15.33 28.29
N ARG A 6 15.52 15.71 29.43
CA ARG A 6 14.62 14.82 30.19
C ARG A 6 13.37 14.59 29.34
N GLY A 7 12.80 13.39 29.38
CA GLY A 7 11.58 13.06 28.63
C GLY A 7 10.40 13.99 28.91
N SER A 8 10.33 14.58 30.11
CA SER A 8 9.35 15.62 30.50
C SER A 8 9.46 16.89 29.66
N ASP A 9 10.67 17.28 29.26
CA ASP A 9 10.92 18.52 28.53
C ASP A 9 10.49 18.42 27.05
N LEU A 10 10.26 17.19 26.55
CA LEU A 10 9.71 16.92 25.23
C LEU A 10 8.18 16.99 25.23
N LEU A 11 7.53 16.52 26.30
CA LEU A 11 6.06 16.46 26.40
C LEU A 11 5.43 17.84 26.55
N PHE A 12 6.07 18.73 27.30
CA PHE A 12 5.57 20.08 27.58
C PHE A 12 6.38 21.19 26.91
N SER A 13 7.24 20.84 25.93
CA SER A 13 8.05 21.82 25.22
C SER A 13 7.16 22.73 24.36
N PRO A 14 7.18 24.06 24.56
CA PRO A 14 6.55 24.98 23.63
C PRO A 14 7.33 25.11 22.31
N THR A 15 8.57 24.60 22.25
CA THR A 15 9.41 24.64 21.05
C THR A 15 9.01 23.54 20.07
N ALA A 16 8.80 23.93 18.80
CA ALA A 16 8.55 22.98 17.74
C ALA A 16 9.66 21.91 17.64
N PRO A 17 9.31 20.64 17.43
CA PRO A 17 10.31 19.59 17.24
C PRO A 17 11.13 19.87 15.96
N PRO A 18 12.35 19.33 15.85
CA PRO A 18 13.18 19.50 14.66
C PRO A 18 12.40 19.17 13.37
N ALA A 19 12.64 19.94 12.30
CA ALA A 19 11.96 19.73 11.01
C ALA A 19 12.09 18.29 10.48
N THR A 20 13.21 17.63 10.78
CA THR A 20 13.45 16.23 10.42
C THR A 20 12.53 15.26 11.17
N SER A 21 12.28 15.46 12.47
CA SER A 21 11.34 14.61 13.23
C SER A 21 9.90 14.73 12.74
N ALA A 22 9.47 15.94 12.36
CA ALA A 22 8.14 16.13 11.76
C ALA A 22 8.01 15.37 10.43
N GLN A 23 9.08 15.36 9.60
CA GLN A 23 9.10 14.60 8.35
C GLN A 23 9.04 13.09 8.58
N PHE A 24 9.75 12.57 9.59
CA PHE A 24 9.66 11.16 9.97
C PHE A 24 8.26 10.79 10.45
N ALA A 25 7.65 11.62 11.30
CA ALA A 25 6.28 11.40 11.76
C ALA A 25 5.26 11.38 10.61
N LEU A 26 5.37 12.33 9.68
CA LEU A 26 4.50 12.37 8.50
C LEU A 26 4.72 11.19 7.55
N ALA A 27 5.98 10.76 7.36
CA ALA A 27 6.28 9.56 6.60
C ALA A 27 5.72 8.31 7.29
N GLY A 28 5.85 8.22 8.62
CA GLY A 28 5.26 7.16 9.43
C GLY A 28 3.74 7.11 9.28
N LEU A 29 3.06 8.25 9.42
CA LEU A 29 1.61 8.36 9.22
C LEU A 29 1.20 7.90 7.82
N ARG A 30 1.92 8.33 6.79
CA ARG A 30 1.68 7.92 5.40
C ARG A 30 1.80 6.39 5.24
N LEU A 31 2.85 5.79 5.80
CA LEU A 31 3.06 4.35 5.74
C LEU A 31 1.96 3.60 6.51
N LEU A 32 1.59 4.05 7.70
CA LEU A 32 0.51 3.45 8.50
C LEU A 32 -0.82 3.44 7.72
N VAL A 33 -1.18 4.55 7.08
CA VAL A 33 -2.42 4.63 6.28
C VAL A 33 -2.33 3.74 5.04
N GLY A 34 -1.16 3.68 4.40
CA GLY A 34 -0.91 2.73 3.31
C GLY A 34 -1.10 1.27 3.76
N LEU A 35 -0.68 0.92 4.98
CA LEU A 35 -0.87 -0.41 5.57
C LEU A 35 -2.34 -0.67 5.92
N ILE A 36 -3.10 0.33 6.37
CA ILE A 36 -4.55 0.21 6.59
C ILE A 36 -5.27 -0.10 5.27
N TRP A 37 -4.95 0.62 4.19
CA TRP A 37 -5.52 0.31 2.87
C TRP A 37 -5.09 -1.05 2.33
N LEU A 38 -3.83 -1.43 2.58
CA LEU A 38 -3.35 -2.77 2.23
C LEU A 38 -4.16 -3.84 2.96
N TYR A 39 -4.48 -3.64 4.24
CA TYR A 39 -5.33 -4.56 5.00
C TYR A 39 -6.76 -4.62 4.44
N ASN A 40 -7.33 -3.48 4.03
CA ASN A 40 -8.68 -3.44 3.45
C ASN A 40 -8.80 -4.28 2.16
N VAL A 41 -7.70 -4.44 1.42
CA VAL A 41 -7.65 -5.23 0.19
C VAL A 41 -7.74 -6.76 0.44
N VAL A 42 -7.37 -7.23 1.64
CA VAL A 42 -7.25 -8.68 1.97
C VAL A 42 -8.56 -9.44 1.77
N TRP A 43 -9.68 -8.84 2.18
CA TRP A 43 -10.98 -9.52 2.24
C TRP A 43 -11.87 -9.24 1.02
N LYS A 44 -11.38 -8.48 0.04
CA LYS A 44 -12.07 -8.16 -1.22
C LYS A 44 -11.74 -9.19 -2.29
N LEU A 45 -12.35 -10.36 -2.15
CA LEU A 45 -12.02 -11.55 -2.92
C LEU A 45 -12.86 -11.63 -4.21
N PRO A 46 -12.23 -11.54 -5.41
CA PRO A 46 -12.92 -11.79 -6.67
C PRO A 46 -13.23 -13.29 -6.85
N PRO A 47 -14.12 -13.67 -7.78
CA PRO A 47 -14.73 -12.81 -8.80
C PRO A 47 -16.02 -12.10 -8.40
N ASP A 48 -16.77 -12.59 -7.41
CA ASP A 48 -18.11 -12.11 -7.09
C ASP A 48 -18.18 -11.31 -5.78
N PHE A 49 -17.05 -11.13 -5.09
CA PHE A 49 -16.92 -10.26 -3.90
C PHE A 49 -17.94 -10.53 -2.78
N GLY A 50 -18.39 -11.80 -2.70
CA GLY A 50 -19.33 -12.29 -1.69
C GLY A 50 -20.81 -12.17 -2.06
N GLU A 51 -21.14 -11.83 -3.31
CA GLU A 51 -22.52 -11.71 -3.81
C GLU A 51 -23.32 -13.01 -3.64
N ARG A 52 -22.78 -14.16 -4.02
CA ARG A 52 -23.50 -15.46 -3.89
C ARG A 52 -23.73 -15.90 -2.46
N SER A 53 -22.85 -15.51 -1.54
CA SER A 53 -22.88 -15.91 -0.13
C SER A 53 -23.43 -14.83 0.79
N ASN A 54 -23.89 -13.70 0.24
CA ASN A 54 -24.26 -12.49 0.96
C ASN A 54 -23.25 -12.10 2.06
N SER A 55 -21.97 -12.04 1.68
CA SER A 55 -20.86 -11.78 2.60
C SER A 55 -19.85 -10.82 1.97
N GLY A 56 -18.75 -10.54 2.67
CA GLY A 56 -17.66 -9.73 2.14
C GLY A 56 -18.11 -8.33 1.71
N LEU A 57 -17.59 -7.85 0.59
CA LEU A 57 -17.87 -6.49 0.12
C LEU A 57 -19.34 -6.30 -0.24
N TYR A 58 -20.00 -7.34 -0.74
CA TYR A 58 -21.42 -7.29 -1.10
C TYR A 58 -22.28 -6.98 0.11
N HIS A 59 -22.04 -7.69 1.22
CA HIS A 59 -22.77 -7.47 2.46
C HIS A 59 -22.61 -6.03 2.97
N PHE A 60 -21.37 -5.53 3.07
CA PHE A 60 -21.13 -4.14 3.52
C PHE A 60 -21.71 -3.08 2.58
N THR A 61 -21.87 -3.40 1.29
CA THR A 61 -22.52 -2.50 0.33
C THR A 61 -24.03 -2.46 0.55
N HIS A 62 -24.67 -3.58 0.91
CA HIS A 62 -26.09 -3.64 1.25
C HIS A 62 -26.44 -2.87 2.53
N LEU A 63 -25.51 -2.79 3.49
CA LEU A 63 -25.72 -2.00 4.71
C LEU A 63 -26.02 -0.51 4.42
N ALA A 64 -25.58 0.01 3.28
CA ALA A 64 -25.88 1.38 2.85
C ALA A 64 -27.38 1.62 2.62
N ILE A 65 -28.14 0.56 2.33
CA ILE A 65 -29.58 0.58 2.06
C ILE A 65 -30.35 0.18 3.33
N GLU A 66 -29.85 -0.82 4.06
CA GLU A 66 -30.47 -1.29 5.32
C GLU A 66 -30.39 -0.23 6.42
N HIS A 67 -29.27 0.50 6.48
CA HIS A 67 -28.97 1.52 7.50
C HIS A 67 -28.52 2.83 6.82
N PRO A 68 -29.44 3.55 6.16
CA PRO A 68 -29.09 4.67 5.29
C PRO A 68 -28.61 5.89 6.10
N VAL A 69 -27.31 6.21 5.99
CA VAL A 69 -26.71 7.43 6.54
C VAL A 69 -27.18 8.68 5.78
N PHE A 70 -27.20 8.58 4.44
CA PHE A 70 -27.60 9.66 3.54
C PHE A 70 -28.40 9.10 2.37
N LYS A 71 -29.71 9.35 2.35
CA LYS A 71 -30.64 8.73 1.39
C LYS A 71 -30.24 8.85 -0.09
N PRO A 72 -29.72 9.98 -0.59
CA PRO A 72 -29.27 10.06 -1.98
C PRO A 72 -28.10 9.12 -2.30
N PHE A 73 -27.21 8.86 -1.34
CA PHE A 73 -26.14 7.87 -1.50
C PHE A 73 -26.72 6.45 -1.55
N SER A 74 -27.63 6.10 -0.64
CA SER A 74 -28.32 4.81 -0.63
C SER A 74 -29.08 4.55 -1.94
N TRP A 75 -29.75 5.57 -2.48
CA TRP A 75 -30.41 5.49 -3.79
C TRP A 75 -29.43 5.15 -4.91
N LEU A 76 -28.27 5.80 -4.93
CA LEU A 76 -27.21 5.51 -5.91
C LEU A 76 -26.65 4.10 -5.71
N VAL A 77 -26.48 3.65 -4.46
CA VAL A 77 -26.04 2.29 -4.18
C VAL A 77 -27.06 1.27 -4.72
N GLU A 78 -28.34 1.46 -4.42
CA GLU A 78 -29.42 0.57 -4.84
C GLU A 78 -29.61 0.51 -6.37
N HIS A 79 -29.53 1.64 -7.06
CA HIS A 79 -29.90 1.74 -8.48
C HIS A 79 -28.72 1.70 -9.44
N LEU A 80 -27.50 1.99 -8.98
CA LEU A 80 -26.30 2.03 -9.82
C LEU A 80 -25.25 1.00 -9.39
N VAL A 81 -24.96 0.92 -8.08
CA VAL A 81 -23.88 0.06 -7.56
C VAL A 81 -24.29 -1.40 -7.55
N LEU A 82 -25.37 -1.75 -6.84
CA LEU A 82 -25.80 -3.15 -6.70
C LEU A 82 -26.15 -3.83 -8.03
N PRO A 83 -26.84 -3.18 -9.00
CA PRO A 83 -27.10 -3.82 -10.29
C PRO A 83 -25.85 -4.08 -11.12
N ASN A 84 -24.75 -3.36 -10.83
CA ASN A 84 -23.46 -3.50 -11.51
C ASN A 84 -22.35 -3.96 -10.54
N PHE A 85 -22.73 -4.73 -9.51
CA PHE A 85 -21.90 -4.91 -8.32
C PHE A 85 -20.51 -5.48 -8.62
N THR A 86 -20.40 -6.48 -9.49
CA THR A 86 -19.11 -7.08 -9.84
C THR A 86 -18.12 -6.05 -10.40
N ALA A 87 -18.59 -5.13 -11.26
CA ALA A 87 -17.75 -4.07 -11.82
C ALA A 87 -17.30 -3.08 -10.73
N PHE A 88 -18.21 -2.71 -9.81
CA PHE A 88 -17.88 -1.89 -8.66
C PHE A 88 -16.90 -2.57 -7.70
N GLY A 89 -17.05 -3.87 -7.45
CA GLY A 89 -16.13 -4.65 -6.63
C GLY A 89 -14.70 -4.60 -7.16
N TRP A 90 -14.51 -4.75 -8.48
CA TRP A 90 -13.21 -4.57 -9.13
C TRP A 90 -12.70 -3.14 -9.05
N ALA A 91 -13.56 -2.14 -9.23
CA ALA A 91 -13.19 -0.74 -9.11
C ALA A 91 -12.70 -0.39 -7.70
N VAL A 92 -13.39 -0.85 -6.66
CA VAL A 92 -12.99 -0.69 -5.26
C VAL A 92 -11.68 -1.41 -4.98
N LEU A 93 -11.55 -2.68 -5.38
CA LEU A 93 -10.31 -3.44 -5.20
C LEU A 93 -9.11 -2.74 -5.85
N PHE A 94 -9.28 -2.22 -7.07
CA PHE A 94 -8.23 -1.47 -7.77
C PHE A 94 -7.91 -0.15 -7.07
N ALA A 95 -8.93 0.61 -6.68
CA ALA A 95 -8.75 1.90 -6.00
C ALA A 95 -8.01 1.73 -4.67
N GLU A 96 -8.40 0.76 -3.84
CA GLU A 96 -7.75 0.50 -2.56
C GLU A 96 -6.34 -0.08 -2.71
N SER A 97 -6.12 -0.95 -3.70
CA SER A 97 -4.77 -1.45 -4.02
C SER A 97 -3.86 -0.32 -4.49
N ALA A 98 -4.38 0.59 -5.32
CA ALA A 98 -3.67 1.78 -5.76
C ALA A 98 -3.37 2.70 -4.57
N LEU A 99 -4.32 2.94 -3.67
CA LEU A 99 -4.11 3.71 -2.44
C LEU A 99 -2.97 3.14 -1.60
N ALA A 100 -2.99 1.83 -1.34
CA ALA A 100 -1.94 1.14 -0.60
C ALA A 100 -0.58 1.36 -1.27
N VAL A 101 -0.46 1.09 -2.58
CA VAL A 101 0.79 1.26 -3.33
C VAL A 101 1.30 2.70 -3.31
N LEU A 102 0.43 3.66 -3.62
CA LEU A 102 0.78 5.08 -3.70
C LEU A 102 1.25 5.62 -2.34
N LEU A 103 0.55 5.27 -1.26
CA LEU A 103 0.90 5.72 0.09
C LEU A 103 2.15 5.02 0.62
N LEU A 104 2.30 3.70 0.44
CA LEU A 104 3.49 2.97 0.90
C LEU A 104 4.75 3.47 0.21
N THR A 105 4.71 3.61 -1.12
CA THR A 105 5.86 4.08 -1.92
C THR A 105 6.08 5.60 -1.82
N GLY A 106 5.09 6.35 -1.34
CA GLY A 106 5.12 7.81 -1.35
C GLY A 106 5.08 8.39 -2.78
N THR A 107 4.26 7.78 -3.64
CA THR A 107 4.05 8.16 -5.03
C THR A 107 2.71 8.89 -5.17
N ALA A 108 2.71 10.08 -5.75
CA ALA A 108 1.50 10.89 -5.96
C ALA A 108 0.62 11.02 -4.70
N VAL A 109 1.23 11.26 -3.53
CA VAL A 109 0.55 11.15 -2.22
C VAL A 109 -0.66 12.07 -2.10
N ARG A 110 -0.64 13.25 -2.72
CA ARG A 110 -1.80 14.16 -2.73
C ARG A 110 -2.98 13.59 -3.50
N LEU A 111 -2.73 12.94 -4.64
CA LEU A 111 -3.78 12.24 -5.39
C LEU A 111 -4.32 11.06 -4.57
N ALA A 112 -3.43 10.27 -3.97
CA ALA A 112 -3.83 9.19 -3.06
C ALA A 112 -4.65 9.72 -1.88
N ALA A 113 -4.32 10.89 -1.34
CA ALA A 113 -5.09 11.52 -0.28
C ALA A 113 -6.51 11.90 -0.73
N LEU A 114 -6.68 12.47 -1.93
CA LEU A 114 -8.01 12.79 -2.48
C LEU A 114 -8.85 11.53 -2.70
N ILE A 115 -8.26 10.49 -3.31
CA ILE A 115 -8.94 9.21 -3.52
C ILE A 115 -9.30 8.58 -2.16
N GLY A 116 -8.38 8.63 -1.19
CA GLY A 116 -8.58 8.09 0.15
C GLY A 116 -9.68 8.81 0.92
N ILE A 117 -9.84 10.13 0.76
CA ILE A 117 -10.99 10.87 1.29
C ILE A 117 -12.28 10.33 0.67
N GLY A 118 -12.33 10.22 -0.67
CA GLY A 118 -13.51 9.71 -1.37
C GLY A 118 -13.89 8.29 -0.93
N GLN A 119 -12.92 7.37 -0.84
CA GLN A 119 -13.16 6.01 -0.38
C GLN A 119 -13.59 5.95 1.10
N SER A 120 -12.96 6.76 1.98
CA SER A 120 -13.34 6.80 3.40
C SER A 120 -14.76 7.31 3.60
N LEU A 121 -15.18 8.31 2.81
CA LEU A 121 -16.56 8.80 2.81
C LEU A 121 -17.53 7.76 2.27
N ALA A 122 -17.21 7.07 1.17
CA ALA A 122 -18.05 6.01 0.62
C ALA A 122 -18.25 4.87 1.62
N ILE A 123 -17.19 4.43 2.30
CA ILE A 123 -17.27 3.41 3.36
C ILE A 123 -18.14 3.93 4.51
N GLY A 124 -17.84 5.13 5.03
CA GLY A 124 -18.60 5.71 6.14
C GLY A 124 -20.09 5.87 5.83
N LEU A 125 -20.44 6.33 4.62
CA LEU A 125 -21.83 6.43 4.18
C LEU A 125 -22.52 5.07 4.00
N SER A 126 -21.76 3.99 3.85
CA SER A 126 -22.30 2.64 3.72
C SER A 126 -22.59 1.97 5.06
N VAL A 127 -21.85 2.30 6.12
CA VAL A 127 -21.88 1.50 7.35
C VAL A 127 -22.00 2.30 8.66
N ALA A 128 -21.90 3.63 8.66
CA ALA A 128 -21.84 4.40 9.91
C ALA A 128 -23.09 4.26 10.79
N GLU A 129 -24.28 4.02 10.22
CA GLU A 129 -25.51 3.79 11.00
C GLU A 129 -25.78 2.29 11.24
N SER A 130 -24.87 1.41 10.83
CA SER A 130 -25.02 -0.03 11.02
C SER A 130 -24.70 -0.45 12.47
N PRO A 131 -25.46 -1.40 13.06
CA PRO A 131 -25.19 -1.88 14.42
C PRO A 131 -23.76 -2.43 14.60
N GLY A 132 -23.08 -1.98 15.64
CA GLY A 132 -21.73 -2.45 15.99
C GLY A 132 -20.58 -1.72 15.28
N GLU A 133 -20.89 -0.84 14.34
CA GLU A 133 -19.90 -0.01 13.66
C GLU A 133 -19.48 1.21 14.50
N TRP A 134 -18.27 1.71 14.24
CA TRP A 134 -17.74 2.91 14.91
C TRP A 134 -17.52 4.05 13.92
N PRO A 135 -18.46 5.01 13.81
CA PRO A 135 -18.44 6.07 12.78
C PRO A 135 -17.18 6.93 12.77
N TRP A 136 -16.60 7.16 13.96
CA TRP A 136 -15.42 8.00 14.10
C TRP A 136 -14.18 7.40 13.43
N SER A 137 -14.13 6.09 13.21
CA SER A 137 -13.05 5.46 12.44
C SER A 137 -12.95 6.04 11.01
N TYR A 138 -14.09 6.26 10.36
CA TYR A 138 -14.17 6.84 9.01
C TYR A 138 -13.82 8.33 9.01
N ALA A 139 -14.31 9.09 10.00
CA ALA A 139 -13.97 10.49 10.17
C ALA A 139 -12.46 10.69 10.44
N MET A 140 -11.86 9.82 11.26
CA MET A 140 -10.41 9.81 11.50
C MET A 140 -9.65 9.48 10.22
N LEU A 141 -10.10 8.49 9.45
CA LEU A 141 -9.47 8.14 8.18
C LEU A 141 -9.52 9.30 7.19
N VAL A 142 -10.66 10.00 7.06
CA VAL A 142 -10.77 11.26 6.29
C VAL A 142 -9.78 12.30 6.80
N GLY A 143 -9.77 12.56 8.11
CA GLY A 143 -8.88 13.55 8.73
C GLY A 143 -7.40 13.27 8.48
N ILE A 144 -6.98 12.01 8.56
CA ILE A 144 -5.61 11.61 8.26
C ILE A 144 -5.27 11.88 6.78
N HIS A 145 -6.17 11.58 5.84
CA HIS A 145 -5.94 11.90 4.43
C HIS A 145 -5.89 13.43 4.19
N VAL A 146 -6.70 14.23 4.90
CA VAL A 146 -6.60 15.70 4.85
C VAL A 146 -5.21 16.16 5.32
N VAL A 147 -4.66 15.57 6.39
CA VAL A 147 -3.28 15.84 6.81
C VAL A 147 -2.28 15.47 5.70
N LEU A 148 -2.41 14.30 5.08
CA LEU A 148 -1.50 13.87 4.00
C LEU A 148 -1.62 14.72 2.73
N LEU A 149 -2.80 15.29 2.46
CA LEU A 149 -3.05 16.20 1.33
C LEU A 149 -2.33 17.53 1.52
N LEU A 150 -2.40 18.08 2.73
CA LEU A 150 -1.93 19.44 3.04
C LEU A 150 -0.48 19.49 3.54
N ALA A 151 -0.02 18.46 4.26
CA ALA A 151 1.31 18.41 4.86
C ALA A 151 2.38 17.88 3.89
N PRO A 152 3.66 18.24 4.06
CA PRO A 152 4.77 17.79 3.21
C PRO A 152 5.25 16.36 3.56
N SER A 153 4.34 15.38 3.51
CA SER A 153 4.58 13.96 3.84
C SER A 153 5.47 13.20 2.83
N THR A 154 5.81 13.85 1.71
CA THR A 154 6.61 13.29 0.61
C THR A 154 8.09 13.67 0.68
N ARG A 155 8.55 14.44 1.67
CA ARG A 155 9.96 14.87 1.76
C ARG A 155 10.93 13.76 2.17
N TYR A 156 10.41 12.67 2.75
CA TYR A 156 11.22 11.57 3.25
C TYR A 156 10.66 10.20 2.80
N ALA A 157 11.56 9.27 2.47
CA ALA A 157 11.25 7.91 2.06
C ALA A 157 10.11 7.81 1.02
N ALA A 158 10.08 8.72 0.04
CA ALA A 158 9.01 8.83 -0.95
C ALA A 158 9.56 8.90 -2.38
N VAL A 159 8.88 8.28 -3.33
CA VAL A 159 9.14 8.46 -4.76
C VAL A 159 8.96 9.91 -5.20
N ASP A 160 7.98 10.63 -4.62
CA ASP A 160 7.76 12.03 -4.97
C ASP A 160 8.95 12.94 -4.59
N ALA A 161 9.73 12.61 -3.55
CA ALA A 161 10.98 13.32 -3.25
C ALA A 161 12.00 13.20 -4.38
N LEU A 162 12.05 12.04 -5.04
CA LEU A 162 12.94 11.82 -6.18
C LEU A 162 12.50 12.67 -7.38
N ARG A 163 11.20 12.75 -7.64
CA ARG A 163 10.64 13.56 -8.73
C ARG A 163 10.86 15.06 -8.51
N ALA A 164 10.79 15.50 -7.26
CA ALA A 164 11.03 16.89 -6.86
C ALA A 164 12.52 17.27 -6.74
N ALA A 165 13.45 16.32 -6.94
CA ALA A 165 14.88 16.59 -6.81
C ALA A 165 15.36 17.56 -7.90
N THR A 166 15.96 18.67 -7.47
CA THR A 166 16.41 19.77 -8.34
C THR A 166 17.79 19.55 -8.97
N SER A 167 18.56 18.57 -8.49
CA SER A 167 19.88 18.25 -9.04
C SER A 167 20.08 16.74 -9.22
N SER A 168 20.90 16.37 -10.20
CA SER A 168 21.21 14.96 -10.51
C SER A 168 21.90 14.24 -9.34
N SER A 169 22.66 14.94 -8.50
CA SER A 169 23.30 14.35 -7.32
C SER A 169 22.27 14.02 -6.22
N VAL A 170 21.34 14.93 -5.95
CA VAL A 170 20.24 14.71 -5.01
C VAL A 170 19.34 13.60 -5.51
N ALA A 171 18.96 13.62 -6.79
CA ALA A 171 18.15 12.57 -7.40
C ALA A 171 18.80 11.18 -7.25
N ARG A 172 20.10 11.07 -7.57
CA ARG A 172 20.82 9.79 -7.47
C ARG A 172 20.92 9.29 -6.03
N SER A 173 21.23 10.16 -5.08
CA SER A 173 21.32 9.78 -3.66
C SER A 173 19.97 9.35 -3.09
N THR A 174 18.89 10.06 -3.40
CA THR A 174 17.52 9.70 -3.03
C THR A 174 17.11 8.37 -3.66
N ALA A 175 17.40 8.16 -4.96
CA ALA A 175 17.10 6.92 -5.64
C ALA A 175 17.80 5.71 -4.98
N ARG A 176 19.09 5.85 -4.65
CA ARG A 176 19.85 4.80 -3.95
C ARG A 176 19.27 4.49 -2.56
N ARG A 177 18.91 5.52 -1.78
CA ARG A 177 18.30 5.34 -0.46
C ARG A 177 16.94 4.65 -0.54
N LEU A 178 16.11 5.02 -1.51
CA LEU A 178 14.81 4.37 -1.74
C LEU A 178 14.98 2.91 -2.14
N LEU A 179 15.86 2.61 -3.09
CA LEU A 179 16.15 1.23 -3.51
C LEU A 179 16.69 0.39 -2.36
N ALA A 180 17.64 0.93 -1.57
CA ALA A 180 18.19 0.22 -0.44
C ALA A 180 17.14 -0.03 0.65
N GLY A 181 16.36 0.99 1.00
CA GLY A 181 15.30 0.88 2.00
C GLY A 181 14.24 -0.15 1.61
N TRP A 182 13.73 -0.07 0.38
CA TRP A 182 12.76 -1.06 -0.13
C TRP A 182 13.38 -2.44 -0.29
N GLY A 183 14.62 -2.54 -0.78
CA GLY A 183 15.33 -3.82 -0.87
C GLY A 183 15.47 -4.51 0.49
N ILE A 184 15.76 -3.77 1.56
CA ILE A 184 15.79 -4.32 2.93
C ILE A 184 14.39 -4.81 3.34
N VAL A 185 13.36 -3.98 3.18
CA VAL A 185 11.98 -4.33 3.57
C VAL A 185 11.50 -5.58 2.83
N LEU A 186 11.65 -5.62 1.51
CA LEU A 186 11.24 -6.76 0.69
C LEU A 186 12.05 -8.02 1.00
N GLY A 187 13.36 -7.86 1.28
CA GLY A 187 14.22 -8.95 1.70
C GLY A 187 13.75 -9.57 3.02
N LEU A 188 13.39 -8.74 4.00
CA LEU A 188 12.85 -9.20 5.29
C LEU A 188 11.52 -9.93 5.11
N ILE A 189 10.58 -9.36 4.34
CA ILE A 189 9.29 -10.01 4.03
C ILE A 189 9.52 -11.36 3.35
N GLY A 190 10.39 -11.41 2.35
CA GLY A 190 10.70 -12.62 1.60
C GLY A 190 11.35 -13.70 2.47
N LEU A 191 12.31 -13.33 3.31
CA LEU A 191 12.96 -14.26 4.24
C LEU A 191 11.98 -14.83 5.28
N ILE A 192 11.09 -13.99 5.83
CA ILE A 192 10.02 -14.46 6.72
C ILE A 192 9.10 -15.42 5.96
N GLY A 193 8.73 -15.11 4.71
CA GLY A 193 7.93 -15.98 3.85
C GLY A 193 8.57 -17.34 3.57
N VAL A 194 9.90 -17.37 3.34
CA VAL A 194 10.67 -18.62 3.18
C VAL A 194 10.67 -19.42 4.48
N TRP A 195 10.96 -18.76 5.61
CA TRP A 195 11.02 -19.41 6.92
C TRP A 195 9.68 -20.03 7.34
N ARG A 196 8.55 -19.41 6.98
CA ARG A 196 7.20 -19.94 7.23
C ARG A 196 6.83 -21.15 6.37
N ASN A 197 7.59 -21.46 5.32
CA ASN A 197 7.26 -22.51 4.32
C ASN A 197 8.37 -23.56 4.12
N PRO A 198 8.88 -24.24 5.18
CA PRO A 198 10.04 -25.11 5.07
C PRO A 198 9.85 -26.40 4.23
N GLY A 199 8.64 -26.69 3.74
CA GLY A 199 8.33 -27.91 2.97
C GLY A 199 7.50 -27.72 1.70
N GLY A 200 7.26 -26.47 1.24
CA GLY A 200 6.51 -26.19 0.01
C GLY A 200 5.03 -26.61 0.00
N GLY A 201 4.50 -27.12 1.12
CA GLY A 201 3.17 -27.74 1.21
C GLY A 201 2.03 -26.83 1.66
N GLN A 202 2.27 -25.57 2.04
CA GLN A 202 1.17 -24.65 2.29
C GLN A 202 0.68 -24.07 0.97
N SER A 203 -0.53 -24.47 0.59
CA SER A 203 -1.39 -23.69 -0.31
C SER A 203 -1.46 -22.27 0.25
N ALA A 204 -1.03 -21.25 -0.50
CA ALA A 204 -1.27 -19.87 -0.11
C ALA A 204 -2.78 -19.74 0.19
N ASN A 205 -3.14 -19.33 1.41
CA ASN A 205 -4.52 -19.43 1.86
C ASN A 205 -5.42 -18.58 0.95
N VAL A 206 -6.57 -19.15 0.56
CA VAL A 206 -7.67 -18.41 -0.04
C VAL A 206 -8.68 -18.19 1.08
N GLY A 207 -8.51 -17.13 1.86
CA GLY A 207 -9.42 -16.83 2.98
C GLY A 207 -8.99 -15.67 3.87
N VAL A 208 -9.94 -15.13 4.63
CA VAL A 208 -9.75 -14.06 5.61
C VAL A 208 -9.16 -14.66 6.88
N ARG A 209 -7.93 -14.25 7.27
CA ARG A 209 -7.38 -14.57 8.60
C ARG A 209 -7.73 -13.43 9.58
N PRO A 210 -8.06 -13.73 10.85
CA PRO A 210 -8.32 -12.69 11.84
C PRO A 210 -7.05 -11.90 12.17
N LEU A 211 -7.12 -10.57 12.13
CA LEU A 211 -6.26 -9.60 12.85
C LEU A 211 -4.73 -9.82 12.84
N GLU A 212 -4.17 -10.48 11.82
CA GLU A 212 -2.73 -10.53 11.61
C GLU A 212 -2.33 -9.46 10.59
N PHE A 213 -1.42 -8.58 11.00
CA PHE A 213 -0.73 -7.62 10.15
C PHE A 213 0.01 -8.38 9.03
N SER A 214 -0.64 -8.63 7.89
CA SER A 214 -0.09 -9.42 6.80
C SER A 214 0.38 -8.55 5.65
N LEU A 215 1.67 -8.65 5.30
CA LEU A 215 2.27 -8.03 4.12
C LEU A 215 2.17 -8.97 2.90
N GLY A 216 1.14 -9.83 2.88
CA GLY A 216 0.94 -10.88 1.89
C GLY A 216 1.19 -12.27 2.45
N ASP A 217 0.46 -13.24 1.90
CA ASP A 217 0.82 -14.66 2.01
C ASP A 217 1.66 -15.03 0.80
N TYR A 218 2.74 -15.79 1.02
CA TYR A 218 3.68 -16.17 -0.03
C TYR A 218 3.82 -17.69 -0.01
N ASN A 219 3.67 -18.33 -1.17
CA ASN A 219 4.24 -19.67 -1.32
C ASN A 219 5.77 -19.56 -1.42
N LEU A 220 6.49 -20.69 -1.32
CA LEU A 220 7.96 -20.69 -1.35
C LEU A 220 8.52 -19.98 -2.60
N ARG A 221 7.90 -20.17 -3.77
CA ARG A 221 8.32 -19.52 -5.02
C ARG A 221 8.16 -18.01 -4.97
N GLY A 222 7.02 -17.52 -4.47
CA GLY A 222 6.75 -16.10 -4.29
C GLY A 222 7.72 -15.45 -3.30
N ALA A 223 8.00 -16.14 -2.18
CA ALA A 223 8.95 -15.68 -1.18
C ALA A 223 10.38 -15.59 -1.73
N VAL A 224 10.86 -16.63 -2.42
CA VAL A 224 12.18 -16.64 -3.08
C VAL A 224 12.27 -15.57 -4.16
N LEU A 225 11.22 -15.38 -4.96
CA LEU A 225 11.17 -14.33 -5.97
C LEU A 225 11.28 -12.93 -5.34
N LEU A 226 10.59 -12.71 -4.22
CA LEU A 226 10.67 -11.45 -3.48
C LEU A 226 12.09 -11.18 -2.95
N VAL A 227 12.77 -12.21 -2.42
CA VAL A 227 14.18 -12.12 -2.03
C VAL A 227 15.08 -11.81 -3.22
N ALA A 228 14.86 -12.43 -4.38
CA ALA A 228 15.65 -12.16 -5.58
C ALA A 228 15.50 -10.71 -6.06
N ILE A 229 14.26 -10.18 -6.06
CA ILE A 229 14.00 -8.77 -6.36
C ILE A 229 14.69 -7.85 -5.34
N ALA A 230 14.59 -8.17 -4.05
CA ALA A 230 15.24 -7.42 -2.99
C ALA A 230 16.77 -7.33 -3.17
N VAL A 231 17.40 -8.47 -3.49
CA VAL A 231 18.85 -8.53 -3.78
C VAL A 231 19.19 -7.68 -5.01
N ALA A 232 18.40 -7.77 -6.08
CA ALA A 232 18.61 -6.95 -7.27
C ALA A 232 18.50 -5.44 -6.98
N MET A 233 17.52 -5.03 -6.15
CA MET A 233 17.37 -3.64 -5.73
C MET A 233 18.55 -3.15 -4.87
N LEU A 234 19.04 -3.98 -3.94
CA LEU A 234 20.19 -3.67 -3.10
C LEU A 234 21.49 -3.57 -3.92
N ALA A 235 21.70 -4.51 -4.84
CA ALA A 235 22.83 -4.49 -5.77
C ALA A 235 22.78 -3.25 -6.67
N ALA A 236 21.60 -2.91 -7.18
CA ALA A 236 21.38 -1.70 -7.96
C ALA A 236 21.65 -0.42 -7.15
N ALA A 237 21.25 -0.37 -5.88
CA ALA A 237 21.54 0.76 -5.00
C ALA A 237 23.04 0.95 -4.78
N LYS A 238 23.79 -0.15 -4.64
CA LYS A 238 25.24 -0.14 -4.43
C LYS A 238 26.02 0.22 -5.69
N VAL A 239 25.73 -0.46 -6.80
CA VAL A 239 26.48 -0.34 -8.06
C VAL A 239 25.99 0.83 -8.92
N GLY A 240 24.72 1.23 -8.78
CA GLY A 240 24.10 2.23 -9.66
C GLY A 240 23.78 1.69 -11.06
N SER A 241 23.52 0.38 -11.19
CA SER A 241 23.19 -0.23 -12.48
C SER A 241 21.71 -0.03 -12.83
N ARG A 242 21.44 0.71 -13.91
CA ARG A 242 20.07 0.91 -14.43
C ARG A 242 19.45 -0.40 -14.92
N LEU A 243 20.25 -1.32 -15.47
CA LEU A 243 19.79 -2.62 -15.93
C LEU A 243 19.20 -3.46 -14.80
N LEU A 244 19.88 -3.51 -13.64
CA LEU A 244 19.39 -4.24 -12.46
C LEU A 244 18.07 -3.65 -11.95
N VAL A 245 17.92 -2.32 -12.00
CA VAL A 245 16.67 -1.66 -11.60
C VAL A 245 15.52 -2.01 -12.56
N ILE A 246 15.76 -1.97 -13.87
CA ILE A 246 14.74 -2.32 -14.86
C ILE A 246 14.36 -3.80 -14.75
N ALA A 247 15.34 -4.69 -14.58
CA ALA A 247 15.08 -6.11 -14.36
C ALA A 247 14.21 -6.33 -13.11
N ALA A 248 14.56 -5.72 -11.97
CA ALA A 248 13.76 -5.80 -10.75
C ALA A 248 12.33 -5.28 -10.96
N ALA A 249 12.17 -4.16 -11.68
CA ALA A 249 10.87 -3.58 -12.01
C ALA A 249 10.00 -4.52 -12.86
N VAL A 250 10.56 -5.07 -13.94
CA VAL A 250 9.84 -5.96 -14.87
C VAL A 250 9.44 -7.24 -14.17
N VAL A 251 10.37 -7.87 -13.44
CA VAL A 251 10.10 -9.12 -12.70
C VAL A 251 9.01 -8.89 -11.66
N ALA A 252 9.07 -7.79 -10.90
CA ALA A 252 8.05 -7.44 -9.92
C ALA A 252 6.67 -7.19 -10.57
N ALA A 253 6.62 -6.46 -11.69
CA ALA A 253 5.38 -6.20 -12.40
C ALA A 253 4.74 -7.49 -12.95
N VAL A 254 5.55 -8.37 -13.55
CA VAL A 254 5.10 -9.67 -14.06
C VAL A 254 4.60 -10.56 -12.92
N ALA A 255 5.29 -10.55 -11.77
CA ALA A 255 4.85 -11.28 -10.58
C ALA A 255 3.48 -10.80 -10.10
N ALA A 256 3.27 -9.49 -10.00
CA ALA A 256 1.99 -8.92 -9.58
C ALA A 256 0.84 -9.26 -10.55
N VAL A 257 1.06 -9.08 -11.86
CA VAL A 257 0.06 -9.43 -12.89
C VAL A 257 -0.27 -10.91 -12.85
N SER A 258 0.76 -11.75 -12.72
CA SER A 258 0.60 -13.21 -12.60
C SER A 258 -0.28 -13.58 -11.40
N ILE A 259 -0.09 -12.95 -10.24
CA ILE A 259 -0.93 -13.20 -9.06
C ILE A 259 -2.37 -12.77 -9.35
N TYR A 260 -2.61 -11.57 -9.88
CA TYR A 260 -3.97 -11.10 -10.22
C TYR A 260 -4.69 -12.04 -11.20
N LEU A 261 -3.99 -12.58 -12.20
CA LEU A 261 -4.55 -13.55 -13.15
C LEU A 261 -4.86 -14.91 -12.53
N GLN A 262 -4.23 -15.24 -11.40
CA GLN A 262 -4.40 -16.49 -10.67
C GLN A 262 -5.38 -16.39 -9.50
N VAL A 263 -5.83 -15.18 -9.11
CA VAL A 263 -6.78 -15.02 -8.01
C VAL A 263 -8.07 -15.79 -8.31
N GLY A 264 -8.53 -16.56 -7.33
CA GLY A 264 -9.73 -17.40 -7.45
C GLY A 264 -9.53 -18.75 -8.15
N ARG A 265 -8.31 -19.10 -8.57
CA ARG A 265 -8.00 -20.41 -9.16
C ARG A 265 -7.61 -21.44 -8.09
N ALA A 266 -7.97 -22.71 -8.30
CA ALA A 266 -7.63 -23.82 -7.41
C ALA A 266 -6.14 -24.22 -7.42
N GLY A 267 -5.42 -23.89 -8.49
CA GLY A 267 -3.98 -24.12 -8.62
C GLY A 267 -3.24 -22.82 -8.89
N VAL A 268 -2.33 -22.44 -7.98
CA VAL A 268 -1.50 -21.23 -8.09
C VAL A 268 -0.02 -21.60 -8.18
N TRP A 269 0.65 -21.18 -9.25
CA TRP A 269 2.09 -21.37 -9.45
C TRP A 269 2.90 -20.36 -8.64
N LEU A 270 2.54 -19.08 -8.74
CA LEU A 270 3.05 -18.00 -7.89
C LEU A 270 1.95 -17.65 -6.89
N GLY A 271 2.05 -18.24 -5.71
CA GLY A 271 1.02 -18.12 -4.68
C GLY A 271 1.08 -16.76 -4.02
N GLY A 272 -0.09 -16.21 -3.73
CA GLY A 272 -0.25 -15.07 -2.86
C GLY A 272 -1.63 -14.46 -2.93
N THR A 273 -1.82 -13.42 -2.13
CA THR A 273 -3.08 -12.67 -1.99
C THR A 273 -3.02 -11.38 -2.80
N ASN A 274 -4.14 -10.65 -2.83
CA ASN A 274 -4.18 -9.29 -3.38
C ASN A 274 -3.11 -8.39 -2.71
N THR A 275 -2.84 -8.58 -1.42
CA THR A 275 -1.78 -7.85 -0.71
C THR A 275 -0.37 -8.22 -1.19
N THR A 276 -0.12 -9.50 -1.50
CA THR A 276 1.12 -9.94 -2.13
C THR A 276 1.33 -9.25 -3.47
N ALA A 277 0.29 -9.18 -4.31
CA ALA A 277 0.36 -8.47 -5.58
C ALA A 277 0.67 -6.96 -5.39
N ALA A 278 0.04 -6.30 -4.42
CA ALA A 278 0.32 -4.91 -4.09
C ALA A 278 1.77 -4.67 -3.62
N VAL A 279 2.38 -5.61 -2.87
CA VAL A 279 3.79 -5.53 -2.48
C VAL A 279 4.72 -5.63 -3.70
N PHE A 280 4.44 -6.55 -4.63
CA PHE A 280 5.18 -6.62 -5.89
C PHE A 280 5.00 -5.35 -6.73
N ILE A 281 3.81 -4.74 -6.76
CA ILE A 281 3.60 -3.45 -7.44
C ILE A 281 4.41 -2.35 -6.76
N CYS A 282 4.51 -2.31 -5.43
CA CYS A 282 5.35 -1.35 -4.72
C CYS A 282 6.82 -1.47 -5.18
N ALA A 283 7.34 -2.70 -5.25
CA ALA A 283 8.68 -2.96 -5.74
C ALA A 283 8.87 -2.49 -7.20
N ALA A 284 7.87 -2.73 -8.06
CA ALA A 284 7.89 -2.27 -9.44
C ALA A 284 7.90 -0.73 -9.55
N VAL A 285 6.99 -0.04 -8.84
CA VAL A 285 6.88 1.43 -8.85
C VAL A 285 8.16 2.10 -8.36
N VAL A 286 8.72 1.62 -7.24
CA VAL A 286 9.99 2.15 -6.71
C VAL A 286 11.13 1.91 -7.69
N SER A 287 11.22 0.71 -8.27
CA SER A 287 12.28 0.38 -9.23
C SER A 287 12.17 1.23 -10.50
N VAL A 288 11.02 1.28 -11.17
CA VAL A 288 10.83 2.11 -12.38
C VAL A 288 11.24 3.56 -12.14
N THR A 289 10.77 4.16 -11.05
CA THR A 289 10.99 5.58 -10.76
C THR A 289 12.44 5.89 -10.39
N THR A 290 13.08 5.02 -9.60
CA THR A 290 14.50 5.16 -9.25
C THR A 290 15.43 4.91 -10.42
N GLY A 291 15.02 4.11 -11.41
CA GLY A 291 15.77 3.88 -12.65
C GLY A 291 16.03 5.18 -13.43
N PHE A 292 15.07 6.10 -13.45
CA PHE A 292 15.25 7.43 -14.03
C PHE A 292 16.23 8.29 -13.22
N GLY A 293 16.20 8.21 -11.88
CA GLY A 293 17.09 8.94 -11.00
C GLY A 293 18.56 8.51 -11.10
N ILE A 294 18.81 7.21 -11.29
CA ILE A 294 20.17 6.67 -11.49
C ILE A 294 20.72 7.06 -12.87
N GLY A 295 19.87 7.08 -13.90
CA GLY A 295 20.26 7.38 -15.28
C GLY A 295 20.55 8.86 -15.59
N ARG A 296 20.23 9.80 -14.69
CA ARG A 296 20.56 11.23 -14.88
C ARG A 296 22.07 11.45 -14.79
N THR A 297 22.72 11.67 -15.93
CA THR A 297 24.12 12.12 -16.05
C THR A 297 24.22 13.60 -15.64
N LYS A 298 25.42 14.05 -15.26
CA LYS A 298 25.66 15.48 -14.98
C LYS A 298 25.62 16.22 -16.33
N GLY A 299 24.73 17.20 -16.50
CA GLY A 299 24.70 18.09 -17.67
C GLY A 299 23.43 18.12 -18.52
N ALA A 300 22.28 17.67 -18.01
CA ALA A 300 20.97 17.92 -18.61
C ALA A 300 20.15 18.82 -17.68
#